data_AF-A0A244ECD1-F1
#
_entry.id   AF-A0A244ECD1-F1
#
_cell.length_a   1.000
_cell.length_b   1.000
_cell.length_c   1.000
_cell.angle_alpha   90.00
_cell.angle_beta   90.00
_cell.angle_gamma   90.00
#
_symmetry.space_group_name_H-M   'P 1'
#
loop_
_entity.id
_entity.type
_entity.pdbx_description
1 polymer ?
#
loop_
_entity_poly.entity_id
_entity_poly.type
_entity_poly.pdbx_seq_one_letter_code
_entity_poly.pdbx_strand_id
1 'polypeptide(L)'
;MTDDQIISLVDRAIDGFQGELNDLESAIGMLMIGRHYGWRVILLIHSPATVRKYTKLLGLKNLREALPEVGVLAHRSNAWRLLDDSRNFWKVVRGQIAGVRSAKAETPPR
;
A
#
# COMPACT_ATOMS: atom_id res chain seq x y z
N MET A 1 -10.20 0.86 -10.30
CA MET A 1 -10.37 2.14 -11.03
C MET A 1 -9.59 2.08 -12.33
N THR A 2 -9.92 2.89 -13.33
CA THR A 2 -9.07 3.07 -14.52
C THR A 2 -7.87 3.94 -14.19
N ASP A 3 -6.85 3.96 -15.06
CA ASP A 3 -5.68 4.81 -14.85
C ASP A 3 -6.06 6.30 -14.78
N ASP A 4 -6.91 6.78 -15.68
CA ASP A 4 -7.37 8.18 -15.67
C ASP A 4 -8.06 8.56 -14.34
N GLN A 5 -8.88 7.65 -13.80
CA GLN A 5 -9.54 7.86 -12.51
C GLN A 5 -8.54 7.92 -11.35
N ILE A 6 -7.45 7.15 -11.42
CA ILE A 6 -6.37 7.18 -10.42
C ILE A 6 -5.61 8.51 -10.50
N ILE A 7 -5.27 8.97 -11.72
CA ILE A 7 -4.59 10.25 -11.92
C ILE A 7 -5.45 11.40 -11.41
N SER A 8 -6.74 11.45 -11.79
CA SER A 8 -7.65 12.48 -11.28
C SER A 8 -7.82 12.43 -9.75
N LEU A 9 -7.67 11.26 -9.13
CA LEU A 9 -7.68 11.15 -7.67
C LEU A 9 -6.40 11.73 -7.06
N VAL A 10 -5.25 11.49 -7.68
CA VAL A 10 -3.96 12.05 -7.26
C VAL A 10 -3.98 13.57 -7.37
N ASP A 11 -4.44 14.12 -8.48
CA ASP A 11 -4.51 15.58 -8.69
C ASP A 11 -5.39 16.24 -7.61
N ARG A 12 -6.58 15.69 -7.34
CA ARG A 12 -7.45 16.18 -6.27
C ARG A 12 -6.81 16.07 -4.88
N ALA A 13 -6.07 15.00 -4.62
CA ALA A 13 -5.37 14.82 -3.37
C ALA A 13 -4.27 15.88 -3.21
N ILE A 14 -3.53 16.20 -4.29
CA ILE A 14 -2.50 17.24 -4.30
C ILE A 14 -3.11 18.63 -4.07
N ASP A 15 -4.12 19.00 -4.86
CA ASP A 15 -4.74 20.33 -4.83
C ASP A 15 -5.35 20.67 -3.46
N GLY A 16 -5.91 19.66 -2.79
CA GLY A 16 -6.56 19.81 -1.49
C GLY A 16 -5.65 19.57 -0.28
N PHE A 17 -4.39 19.17 -0.47
CA PHE A 17 -3.55 18.73 0.65
C PHE A 17 -2.99 19.92 1.44
N GLN A 18 -3.07 19.79 2.77
CA GLN A 18 -2.40 20.66 3.72
C GLN A 18 -1.71 19.78 4.78
N GLY A 19 -0.40 19.93 4.93
CA GLY A 19 0.40 19.17 5.89
C GLY A 19 1.78 18.79 5.36
N GLU A 20 2.33 17.71 5.90
CA GLU A 20 3.66 17.19 5.56
C GLU A 20 3.68 16.53 4.17
N LEU A 21 4.36 17.15 3.20
CA LEU A 21 4.42 16.65 1.82
C LEU A 21 4.99 15.23 1.70
N ASN A 22 5.91 14.84 2.60
CA ASN A 22 6.48 13.49 2.64
C ASN A 22 5.40 12.41 2.81
N ASP A 23 4.35 12.71 3.57
CA ASP A 23 3.25 11.78 3.78
C ASP A 23 2.34 11.67 2.55
N LEU A 24 2.11 12.80 1.87
CA LEU A 24 1.36 12.83 0.62
C LEU A 24 2.11 12.06 -0.48
N GLU A 25 3.40 12.32 -0.66
CA GLU A 25 4.26 11.61 -1.63
C GLU A 25 4.23 10.11 -1.37
N SER A 26 4.40 9.70 -0.12
CA SER A 26 4.35 8.28 0.27
C SER A 26 2.98 7.66 -0.01
N ALA A 27 1.89 8.39 0.24
CA ALA A 27 0.54 7.92 -0.04
C ALA A 27 0.30 7.75 -1.55
N ILE A 28 0.70 8.73 -2.37
CA ILE A 28 0.64 8.66 -3.82
C ILE A 28 1.48 7.48 -4.33
N GLY A 29 2.71 7.32 -3.83
CA GLY A 29 3.57 6.19 -4.16
C GLY A 29 2.92 4.84 -3.86
N MET A 30 2.30 4.70 -2.69
CA MET A 30 1.54 3.49 -2.31
C MET A 30 0.42 3.20 -3.32
N LEU A 31 -0.33 4.21 -3.76
CA LEU A 31 -1.40 4.05 -4.75
C LEU A 31 -0.84 3.64 -6.13
N MET A 32 0.20 4.33 -6.59
CA MET A 32 0.79 4.15 -7.92
C MET A 32 1.55 2.82 -8.07
N ILE A 33 2.12 2.29 -6.98
CA ILE A 33 2.65 0.93 -6.95
C ILE A 33 1.51 -0.07 -6.76
N GLY A 34 0.55 0.25 -5.91
CA GLY A 34 -0.60 -0.59 -5.60
C GLY A 34 -1.44 -0.97 -6.81
N ARG A 35 -1.57 -0.12 -7.83
CA ARG A 35 -2.30 -0.46 -9.07
C ARG A 35 -1.69 -1.64 -9.83
N HIS A 36 -0.37 -1.83 -9.72
CA HIS A 36 0.36 -2.90 -10.40
C HIS A 36 0.53 -4.16 -9.56
N TYR A 37 0.63 -4.01 -8.24
CA TYR A 37 0.87 -5.12 -7.32
C TYR A 37 -0.41 -5.62 -6.61
N GLY A 38 -1.46 -4.82 -6.56
CA GLY A 38 -2.70 -5.11 -5.86
C GLY A 38 -2.65 -4.83 -4.36
N TRP A 39 -3.84 -4.64 -3.75
CA TRP A 39 -3.94 -4.22 -2.35
C TRP A 39 -3.40 -5.26 -1.37
N ARG A 40 -3.39 -6.55 -1.73
CA ARG A 40 -2.85 -7.59 -0.84
C ARG A 40 -1.35 -7.40 -0.63
N VAL A 41 -0.60 -7.11 -1.69
CA VAL A 41 0.85 -6.84 -1.57
C VAL A 41 1.10 -5.60 -0.72
N ILE A 42 0.32 -4.54 -0.91
CA ILE A 42 0.40 -3.31 -0.12
C ILE A 42 0.21 -3.59 1.38
N LEU A 43 -0.75 -4.46 1.76
CA LEU A 43 -0.96 -4.85 3.16
C LEU A 43 0.15 -5.72 3.76
N LEU A 44 1.01 -6.32 2.94
CA LEU A 44 2.16 -7.10 3.42
C LEU A 44 3.37 -6.22 3.71
N ILE A 45 3.53 -5.13 2.96
CA ILE A 45 4.71 -4.26 3.04
C ILE A 45 4.48 -3.04 3.94
N HIS A 46 3.24 -2.59 4.11
CA HIS A 46 2.89 -1.48 5.01
C HIS A 46 2.14 -1.95 6.25
N SER A 47 2.33 -1.22 7.35
CA SER A 47 1.54 -1.45 8.56
C SER A 47 0.06 -1.06 8.35
N PRO A 48 -0.89 -1.66 9.08
CA PRO A 48 -2.29 -1.23 9.02
C PRO A 48 -2.50 0.26 9.37
N ALA A 49 -1.67 0.82 10.26
CA ALA A 49 -1.73 2.24 10.60
C ALA A 49 -1.29 3.13 9.42
N THR A 50 -0.19 2.76 8.75
CA THR A 50 0.31 3.43 7.55
C THR A 50 -0.73 3.41 6.43
N VAL A 51 -1.32 2.25 6.16
CA VAL A 51 -2.35 2.10 5.12
C VAL A 51 -3.54 3.01 5.41
N ARG A 52 -4.06 3.01 6.65
CA ARG A 52 -5.17 3.88 7.05
C ARG A 52 -4.84 5.37 6.91
N LYS A 53 -3.62 5.76 7.30
CA LYS A 53 -3.14 7.14 7.14
C LYS A 53 -3.16 7.53 5.66
N TYR A 54 -2.53 6.73 4.80
CA TYR A 54 -2.41 7.06 3.38
C TYR A 54 -3.75 7.00 2.63
N THR A 55 -4.63 6.05 2.93
CA THR A 55 -5.98 6.06 2.34
C THR A 55 -6.76 7.32 2.72
N LYS A 56 -6.62 7.79 3.97
CA LYS A 56 -7.25 9.04 4.41
C LYS A 56 -6.71 10.25 3.65
N LEU A 57 -5.39 10.33 3.45
CA LEU A 57 -4.76 11.41 2.67
C LEU A 57 -5.25 11.44 1.22
N LEU A 58 -5.45 10.26 0.64
CA LEU A 58 -5.94 10.11 -0.73
C LEU A 58 -7.47 10.26 -0.86
N GLY A 59 -8.20 10.50 0.23
CA GLY A 59 -9.66 10.55 0.22
C GLY A 59 -10.35 9.22 -0.11
N LEU A 60 -9.67 8.09 0.09
CA LEU A 60 -10.18 6.75 -0.15
C LEU A 60 -10.77 6.14 1.12
N LYS A 61 -11.89 5.42 1.02
CA LYS A 61 -12.42 4.66 2.17
C LYS A 61 -11.52 3.47 2.51
N ASN A 62 -11.03 2.77 1.48
CA ASN A 62 -10.09 1.67 1.60
C ASN A 62 -9.41 1.39 0.24
N LEU A 63 -8.32 0.60 0.26
CA LEU A 63 -7.57 0.27 -0.96
C LEU A 63 -8.34 -0.61 -1.95
N ARG A 64 -9.34 -1.39 -1.50
CA ARG A 64 -10.05 -2.35 -2.36
C ARG A 64 -10.96 -1.67 -3.38
N GLU A 65 -11.33 -0.42 -3.11
CA GLU A 65 -12.12 0.41 -4.05
C GLU A 65 -11.26 0.92 -5.22
N ALA A 66 -9.97 1.15 -4.97
CA ALA A 66 -9.06 1.70 -5.97
C ALA A 66 -8.26 0.63 -6.72
N LEU A 67 -7.82 -0.42 -6.00
CA LEU A 67 -6.79 -1.34 -6.44
C LEU A 67 -7.34 -2.77 -6.67
N PRO A 68 -6.76 -3.53 -7.62
CA PRO A 68 -7.07 -4.95 -7.76
C PRO A 68 -6.64 -5.74 -6.52
N GLU A 69 -7.22 -6.92 -6.29
CA GLU A 69 -6.82 -7.78 -5.19
C GLU A 69 -5.38 -8.29 -5.33
N VAL A 70 -5.06 -8.81 -6.51
CA VAL A 70 -3.71 -9.23 -6.91
C VAL A 70 -3.43 -8.54 -8.24
N GLY A 71 -2.38 -7.72 -8.27
CA GLY A 71 -1.98 -7.03 -9.49
C GLY A 71 -1.08 -7.89 -10.37
N VAL A 72 -0.93 -7.49 -11.63
CA VAL A 72 -0.14 -8.22 -12.65
C VAL A 72 1.33 -8.44 -12.23
N LEU A 73 1.89 -7.56 -11.39
CA LEU A 73 3.26 -7.66 -10.89
C LEU A 73 3.37 -8.30 -9.50
N ALA A 74 2.28 -8.78 -8.90
CA ALA A 74 2.29 -9.31 -7.53
C ALA A 74 3.36 -10.40 -7.30
N HIS A 75 3.55 -11.28 -8.28
CA HIS A 75 4.54 -12.37 -8.24
C HIS A 75 6.00 -11.90 -8.13
N ARG A 76 6.30 -10.62 -8.44
CA ARG A 76 7.63 -10.04 -8.27
C ARG A 76 7.92 -9.65 -6.82
N SER A 77 6.90 -9.56 -5.96
CA SER A 77 7.08 -9.25 -4.55
C SER A 77 7.58 -10.46 -3.77
N ASN A 78 8.70 -10.32 -3.08
CA ASN A 78 9.22 -11.35 -2.17
C ASN A 78 8.21 -11.71 -1.09
N ALA A 79 7.54 -10.71 -0.50
CA ALA A 79 6.53 -10.93 0.52
C ALA A 79 5.32 -11.72 -0.02
N TRP A 80 4.95 -11.49 -1.28
CA TRP A 80 3.87 -12.23 -1.94
C TRP A 80 4.26 -13.68 -2.24
N ARG A 81 5.48 -13.91 -2.72
CA ARG A 81 6.00 -15.26 -3.02
C ARG A 81 6.09 -16.19 -1.80
N LEU A 82 6.17 -15.62 -0.60
CA LEU A 82 6.21 -16.38 0.67
C LEU A 82 4.81 -16.83 1.16
N LEU A 83 3.73 -16.50 0.44
CA LEU A 83 2.36 -16.88 0.81
C LEU A 83 1.90 -18.12 0.04
N ASP A 84 1.53 -19.18 0.77
CA ASP A 84 0.98 -20.42 0.19
C ASP A 84 -0.54 -20.39 -0.01
N ASP A 85 -1.29 -19.58 0.75
CA ASP A 85 -2.76 -19.51 0.62
C ASP A 85 -3.39 -18.24 1.26
N SER A 86 -4.72 -18.15 1.17
CA SER A 86 -5.50 -17.07 1.77
C SER A 86 -5.63 -17.17 3.30
N ARG A 87 -5.49 -18.36 3.90
CA ARG A 87 -5.55 -18.55 5.36
C ARG A 87 -4.30 -18.00 6.06
N ASN A 88 -3.14 -18.11 5.42
CA ASN A 88 -1.89 -17.58 5.93
C ASN A 88 -1.78 -16.07 5.73
N PHE A 89 -2.40 -15.51 4.69
CA PHE A 89 -2.38 -14.06 4.41
C PHE A 89 -2.80 -13.20 5.61
N TRP A 90 -3.99 -13.43 6.18
CA TRP A 90 -4.48 -12.61 7.31
C TRP A 90 -3.67 -12.81 8.58
N LYS A 91 -3.01 -13.96 8.74
CA LYS A 91 -2.07 -14.19 9.84
C LYS A 91 -0.81 -13.33 9.64
N VAL A 92 -0.26 -13.27 8.43
CA VAL A 92 0.88 -12.40 8.11
C VAL A 92 0.53 -10.92 8.28
N VAL A 93 -0.61 -10.47 7.74
CA VAL A 93 -1.05 -9.06 7.85
C VAL A 93 -1.18 -8.65 9.33
N ARG A 94 -1.71 -9.55 10.18
CA ARG A 94 -1.82 -9.34 11.63
C ARG A 94 -0.50 -9.53 12.40
N GLY A 95 0.60 -9.88 11.72
CA GLY A 95 1.91 -10.08 12.34
C GLY A 95 2.03 -11.38 13.15
N GLN A 96 1.15 -12.35 12.92
CA GLN A 96 1.11 -13.64 13.63
C GLN A 96 2.12 -14.66 13.08
N ILE A 97 2.85 -14.33 12.00
CA ILE A 97 3.88 -15.15 11.38
C ILE A 97 5.14 -14.30 11.25
N ALA A 98 6.23 -14.74 11.90
CA ALA A 98 7.52 -14.06 11.87
C ALA A 98 8.25 -14.27 10.52
N GLY A 99 9.08 -13.30 10.09
CA GLY A 99 9.97 -13.44 8.94
C GLY A 99 9.44 -12.95 7.57
N VAL A 100 8.18 -12.50 7.46
CA VAL A 100 7.59 -12.08 6.18
C VAL A 100 7.65 -10.55 5.95
N ARG A 101 7.72 -9.76 7.03
CA ARG A 101 7.89 -8.30 6.91
C ARG A 101 9.36 -8.00 6.66
N SER A 102 9.65 -7.31 5.55
CA SER A 102 10.99 -6.78 5.31
C SER A 102 11.30 -5.72 6.37
N ALA A 103 12.28 -5.99 7.22
CA ALA A 103 12.81 -5.01 8.15
C ALA A 103 13.70 -4.02 7.38
N LYS A 104 13.11 -2.95 6.85
CA LYS A 104 13.82 -1.69 6.57
C LYS A 104 12.88 -0.51 6.76
N ALA A 105 12.87 0.03 7.96
CA ALA A 105 12.79 1.47 8.13
C ALA A 105 14.23 1.90 8.45
N GLU A 106 14.86 2.65 7.57
CA GLU A 106 16.18 3.21 7.80
C GLU A 106 16.13 4.09 9.06
N THR A 107 16.93 3.73 10.07
CA THR A 107 17.27 4.66 11.13
C THR A 107 18.13 5.77 10.50
N PRO A 108 17.75 7.06 10.58
CA PRO A 108 18.63 8.12 10.10
C PRO A 108 19.94 8.10 10.92
N PRO A 109 21.11 8.30 10.30
CA PRO A 109 22.34 8.50 11.06
C PRO A 109 22.20 9.75 11.95
N ARG A 110 22.63 9.61 13.21
CA ARG A 110 22.77 10.73 14.16
C ARG A 110 23.95 11.61 13.80
#